data_AF-A0A348W116-F1
#
_entry.id   AF-A0A348W116-F1
#
_cell.length_a   1.000
_cell.length_b   1.000
_cell.length_c   1.000
_cell.angle_alpha   90.00
_cell.angle_beta   90.00
_cell.angle_gamma   90.00
#
_symmetry.space_group_name_H-M   'P 1'
#
loop_
_entity.id
_entity.type
_entity.pdbx_description
1 polymer ?
#
loop_
_entity_poly.entity_id
_entity_poly.type
_entity_poly.pdbx_seq_one_letter_code
_entity_poly.pdbx_strand_id
1 'polypeptide(L)'
;MPIKLSKSDYKKLETIFENQDNNISLSNFYIDMIDLSKSIANKVQKETINKTINGKTFIDTTLDLLDVEDREWFDSIKDSHKLENIKSLDINDYKNNAYYKNIKPKQTKNSNWELKYLNYKPYEVFVYKDTINFENNIEQTCLGYFKEKFSYLAVLQDNTIWMSVTPNEIETMKEPIDEAHGNVITYGLGLGYFPYMVHLKENVSSVTIIEKDPNAIKLFEDNILPLFEHKEKIKVINIDAFEYIKKTAEFDYAFIDLWHTVDDGLKLYVKMKNAESNKVKEYSYWIEDSLVSICRRCMVSAIYEELNSIESIKPETFEDKVINTYRKYISESNLDNYESVIKLLKKENLINLLKFLK
;
A
#
# COMPACT_ATOMS: atom_id res chain seq x y z
N MET A 1 -11.11 -13.67 -32.70
CA MET A 1 -10.74 -13.14 -31.38
C MET A 1 -9.37 -13.66 -31.00
N PRO A 2 -8.52 -12.82 -30.40
CA PRO A 2 -7.20 -13.18 -29.88
C PRO A 2 -7.28 -14.12 -28.67
N ILE A 3 -8.42 -14.08 -27.95
CA ILE A 3 -8.77 -15.03 -26.90
C ILE A 3 -9.68 -16.10 -27.48
N LYS A 4 -9.30 -17.37 -27.35
CA LYS A 4 -10.03 -18.55 -27.85
C LYS A 4 -10.15 -19.62 -26.77
N LEU A 5 -11.04 -19.39 -25.81
CA LEU A 5 -11.22 -20.31 -24.67
C LEU A 5 -12.26 -21.39 -24.97
N SER A 6 -12.07 -22.57 -24.38
CA SER A 6 -13.11 -23.59 -24.29
C SER A 6 -14.25 -23.10 -23.38
N LYS A 7 -15.46 -23.69 -23.49
CA LYS A 7 -16.57 -23.36 -22.58
C LYS A 7 -16.21 -23.60 -21.10
N SER A 8 -15.44 -24.64 -20.80
CA SER A 8 -15.00 -24.93 -19.43
C SER A 8 -14.00 -23.92 -18.92
N ASP A 9 -13.08 -23.45 -19.78
CA ASP A 9 -12.09 -22.44 -19.38
C ASP A 9 -12.73 -21.06 -19.21
N TYR A 10 -13.69 -20.70 -20.07
CA TYR A 10 -14.47 -19.49 -19.90
C TYR A 10 -15.23 -19.48 -18.56
N LYS A 11 -15.84 -20.61 -18.18
CA LYS A 11 -16.54 -20.72 -16.88
C LYS A 11 -15.63 -20.53 -15.67
N LYS A 12 -14.36 -20.97 -15.74
CA LYS A 12 -13.38 -20.69 -14.68
C LYS A 12 -13.03 -19.20 -14.62
N LEU A 13 -13.01 -18.54 -15.77
CA LEU A 13 -12.72 -17.11 -15.87
C LEU A 13 -13.88 -16.25 -15.34
N GLU A 14 -15.13 -16.71 -15.44
CA GLU A 14 -16.28 -16.04 -14.81
C GLU A 14 -16.04 -15.81 -13.31
N THR A 15 -15.47 -16.78 -12.59
CA THR A 15 -15.10 -16.62 -11.18
C THR A 15 -14.04 -15.53 -10.95
N ILE A 16 -13.12 -15.33 -11.89
CA ILE A 16 -12.12 -14.24 -11.81
C ILE A 16 -12.81 -12.88 -11.93
N PHE A 17 -13.80 -12.75 -12.83
CA PHE A 17 -14.58 -11.53 -13.01
C PHE A 17 -15.47 -11.25 -11.80
N GLU A 18 -16.17 -12.26 -11.27
CA GLU A 18 -16.98 -12.13 -10.06
C GLU A 18 -16.13 -11.68 -8.86
N ASN A 19 -14.95 -12.28 -8.67
CA ASN A 19 -14.04 -11.87 -7.59
C ASN A 19 -13.49 -10.45 -7.80
N GLN A 20 -13.29 -10.01 -9.04
CA GLN A 20 -12.91 -8.63 -9.31
C GLN A 20 -13.99 -7.63 -8.83
N ASP A 21 -15.24 -7.89 -9.18
CA ASP A 21 -16.36 -7.03 -8.78
C ASP A 21 -16.52 -7.02 -7.25
N ASN A 22 -16.32 -8.18 -6.61
CA ASN A 22 -16.31 -8.29 -5.15
C ASN A 22 -15.14 -7.51 -4.52
N ASN A 23 -13.92 -7.60 -5.05
CA ASN A 23 -12.77 -6.84 -4.53
C ASN A 23 -13.01 -5.33 -4.60
N ILE A 24 -13.59 -4.83 -5.69
CA ILE A 24 -13.90 -3.41 -5.86
C ILE A 24 -14.96 -2.97 -4.85
N SER A 25 -16.05 -3.74 -4.73
CA SER A 25 -17.12 -3.46 -3.77
C SER A 25 -16.62 -3.50 -2.33
N LEU A 26 -15.77 -4.47 -1.98
CA LEU A 26 -15.14 -4.58 -0.67
C LEU A 26 -14.21 -3.41 -0.36
N SER A 27 -13.45 -2.94 -1.34
CA SER A 27 -12.57 -1.77 -1.17
C SER A 27 -13.37 -0.53 -0.78
N ASN A 28 -14.49 -0.28 -1.43
CA ASN A 28 -15.39 0.84 -1.10
C ASN A 28 -15.99 0.66 0.30
N PHE A 29 -16.50 -0.55 0.58
CA PHE A 29 -17.04 -0.90 1.88
C PHE A 29 -16.04 -0.66 3.03
N TYR A 30 -14.77 -1.01 2.83
CA TYR A 30 -13.73 -0.81 3.84
C TYR A 30 -13.36 0.66 4.06
N ILE A 31 -13.39 1.50 3.03
CA ILE A 31 -13.20 2.95 3.15
C ILE A 31 -14.29 3.51 4.07
N ASP A 32 -15.56 3.20 3.78
CA ASP A 32 -16.70 3.66 4.57
C ASP A 32 -16.61 3.16 6.01
N MET A 33 -16.26 1.89 6.21
CA MET A 33 -16.08 1.33 7.55
C MET A 33 -14.95 2.02 8.33
N ILE A 34 -13.79 2.27 7.72
CA ILE A 34 -12.67 2.95 8.38
C ILE A 34 -13.10 4.36 8.81
N ASP A 35 -13.74 5.12 7.93
CA ASP A 35 -14.17 6.48 8.23
C ASP A 35 -15.27 6.53 9.28
N LEU A 36 -16.27 5.65 9.18
CA LEU A 36 -17.34 5.56 10.16
C LEU A 36 -16.81 5.09 11.51
N SER A 37 -15.84 4.17 11.55
CA SER A 37 -15.23 3.65 12.78
C SER A 37 -14.68 4.77 13.67
N LYS A 38 -14.14 5.85 13.08
CA LYS A 38 -13.64 7.02 13.82
C LYS A 38 -14.72 7.70 14.66
N SER A 39 -15.97 7.66 14.20
CA SER A 39 -17.14 8.27 14.87
C SER A 39 -17.81 7.31 15.86
N ILE A 40 -17.84 6.01 15.54
CA ILE A 40 -18.52 4.99 16.37
C ILE A 40 -17.59 4.26 17.34
N ALA A 41 -16.27 4.46 17.29
CA ALA A 41 -15.28 3.75 18.14
C ALA A 41 -15.68 3.66 19.62
N ASN A 42 -16.18 4.75 20.20
CA ASN A 42 -16.65 4.76 21.60
C ASN A 42 -17.90 3.89 21.82
N LYS A 43 -18.82 3.88 20.85
CA LYS A 43 -20.03 3.02 20.87
C LYS A 43 -19.63 1.55 20.68
N VAL A 44 -18.77 1.26 19.71
CA VAL A 44 -18.25 -0.09 19.45
C VAL A 44 -17.52 -0.61 20.68
N GLN A 45 -16.62 0.17 21.30
CA GLN A 45 -15.96 -0.21 22.55
C GLN A 45 -16.98 -0.61 23.63
N LYS A 46 -18.00 0.23 23.86
CA LYS A 46 -19.04 -0.03 24.86
C LYS A 46 -19.86 -1.28 24.52
N GLU A 47 -20.24 -1.45 23.26
CA GLU A 47 -21.05 -2.59 22.80
C GLU A 47 -20.27 -3.89 22.73
N THR A 48 -19.04 -3.90 22.22
CA THR A 48 -18.17 -5.10 22.16
C THR A 48 -17.89 -5.61 23.57
N ILE A 49 -17.60 -4.74 24.55
CA ILE A 49 -17.46 -5.14 25.96
C ILE A 49 -18.74 -5.82 26.47
N ASN A 50 -19.91 -5.31 26.10
CA ASN A 50 -21.20 -5.86 26.52
C ASN A 50 -21.62 -7.12 25.73
N LYS A 51 -21.22 -7.25 24.45
CA LYS A 51 -21.64 -8.31 23.52
C LYS A 51 -20.63 -9.46 23.42
N THR A 52 -19.40 -9.31 23.90
CA THR A 52 -18.48 -10.45 24.15
C THR A 52 -19.09 -11.41 25.19
N ILE A 53 -20.04 -10.91 26.00
CA ILE A 53 -20.88 -11.70 26.92
C ILE A 53 -22.00 -12.48 26.17
N ASN A 54 -22.35 -12.08 24.94
CA ASN A 54 -23.43 -12.64 24.11
C ASN A 54 -22.97 -13.29 22.78
N GLY A 55 -21.67 -13.49 22.58
CA GLY A 55 -21.13 -14.25 21.44
C GLY A 55 -21.05 -13.56 20.08
N LYS A 56 -21.26 -12.22 19.97
CA LYS A 56 -21.04 -11.47 18.72
C LYS A 56 -19.58 -10.98 18.60
N THR A 57 -19.01 -11.03 17.39
CA THR A 57 -17.65 -10.55 17.14
C THR A 57 -17.58 -9.01 17.06
N PHE A 58 -16.38 -8.44 17.10
CA PHE A 58 -16.13 -7.01 16.83
C PHE A 58 -16.64 -6.59 15.44
N ILE A 59 -16.47 -7.48 14.45
CA ILE A 59 -16.90 -7.27 13.07
C ILE A 59 -18.42 -7.22 13.00
N ASP A 60 -19.12 -8.20 13.58
CA ASP A 60 -20.59 -8.20 13.63
C ASP A 60 -21.15 -6.94 14.30
N THR A 61 -20.49 -6.49 15.38
CA THR A 61 -20.91 -5.28 16.10
C THR A 61 -20.69 -4.04 15.24
N THR A 62 -19.58 -3.97 14.52
CA THR A 62 -19.29 -2.87 13.59
C THR A 62 -20.28 -2.87 12.44
N LEU A 63 -20.51 -4.01 11.78
CA LEU A 63 -21.49 -4.17 10.71
C LEU A 63 -22.92 -3.81 11.14
N ASP A 64 -23.36 -4.28 12.31
CA ASP A 64 -24.67 -3.94 12.87
C ASP A 64 -24.83 -2.42 13.09
N LEU A 65 -23.75 -1.73 13.49
CA LEU A 65 -23.76 -0.29 13.78
C LEU A 65 -23.63 0.59 12.53
N LEU A 66 -23.09 0.03 11.44
CA LEU A 66 -22.97 0.70 10.15
C LEU A 66 -24.25 0.65 9.33
N ASP A 67 -25.25 -0.13 9.75
CA ASP A 67 -26.52 -0.36 9.04
C ASP A 67 -26.27 -0.74 7.56
N VAL A 68 -25.33 -1.66 7.35
CA VAL A 68 -24.89 -2.07 6.01
C VAL A 68 -26.09 -2.69 5.28
N GLU A 69 -26.62 -1.96 4.30
CA GLU A 69 -27.79 -2.38 3.49
C GLU A 69 -27.56 -3.76 2.85
N ASP A 70 -26.30 -4.10 2.56
CA ASP A 70 -25.88 -5.31 1.87
C ASP A 70 -25.27 -6.39 2.78
N ARG A 71 -25.75 -6.53 4.03
CA ARG A 71 -25.25 -7.58 4.94
C ARG A 71 -25.32 -8.99 4.35
N GLU A 72 -26.39 -9.29 3.60
CA GLU A 72 -26.53 -10.60 2.93
C GLU A 72 -25.41 -10.84 1.90
N TRP A 73 -25.04 -9.83 1.12
CA TRP A 73 -23.90 -9.92 0.20
C TRP A 73 -22.60 -10.14 0.96
N PHE A 74 -22.33 -9.34 2.00
CA PHE A 74 -21.11 -9.49 2.81
C PHE A 74 -20.99 -10.91 3.40
N ASP A 75 -22.08 -11.43 3.96
CA ASP A 75 -22.14 -12.79 4.51
C ASP A 75 -21.95 -13.87 3.43
N SER A 76 -22.35 -13.62 2.18
CA SER A 76 -22.17 -14.55 1.07
C SER A 76 -20.72 -14.70 0.60
N ILE A 77 -19.88 -13.67 0.78
CA ILE A 77 -18.49 -13.64 0.29
C ILE A 77 -17.44 -13.71 1.42
N LYS A 78 -17.86 -13.72 2.69
CA LYS A 78 -16.94 -13.63 3.82
C LYS A 78 -15.90 -14.74 3.92
N ASP A 79 -16.27 -15.97 3.57
CA ASP A 79 -15.38 -17.12 3.64
C ASP A 79 -14.41 -17.12 2.44
N SER A 80 -14.92 -16.79 1.24
CA SER A 80 -14.11 -16.76 0.03
C SER A 80 -13.10 -15.61 0.04
N HIS A 81 -13.48 -14.44 0.53
CA HIS A 81 -12.64 -13.24 0.60
C HIS A 81 -11.98 -13.02 1.97
N LYS A 82 -12.08 -14.01 2.87
CA LYS A 82 -11.40 -14.04 4.18
C LYS A 82 -11.68 -12.79 5.04
N LEU A 83 -12.93 -12.33 5.03
CA LEU A 83 -13.36 -11.05 5.59
C LEU A 83 -13.36 -11.02 7.12
N GLU A 84 -13.44 -12.17 7.81
CA GLU A 84 -13.50 -12.27 9.28
C GLU A 84 -12.17 -11.90 10.00
N ASN A 85 -11.17 -11.36 9.28
CA ASN A 85 -9.81 -11.18 9.77
C ASN A 85 -9.44 -9.76 10.22
N ILE A 86 -10.39 -8.96 10.74
CA ILE A 86 -10.00 -7.72 11.42
C ILE A 86 -9.27 -8.08 12.71
N LYS A 87 -7.97 -7.77 12.78
CA LYS A 87 -7.12 -8.19 13.89
C LYS A 87 -7.17 -7.22 15.07
N SER A 88 -7.38 -7.76 16.27
CA SER A 88 -7.02 -7.07 17.51
C SER A 88 -5.50 -7.10 17.64
N LEU A 89 -4.85 -5.99 17.33
CA LEU A 89 -3.39 -5.87 17.36
C LEU A 89 -2.88 -5.62 18.79
N ASP A 90 -1.69 -6.12 19.11
CA ASP A 90 -1.00 -5.79 20.37
C ASP A 90 -0.21 -4.48 20.17
N ILE A 91 -0.46 -3.48 21.02
CA ILE A 91 0.24 -2.21 20.99
C ILE A 91 1.75 -2.38 21.22
N ASN A 92 2.17 -3.42 21.92
CA ASN A 92 3.56 -3.66 22.26
C ASN A 92 4.39 -4.07 21.06
N ASP A 93 3.80 -4.72 20.05
CA ASP A 93 4.49 -5.07 18.81
C ASP A 93 5.05 -3.82 18.11
N TYR A 94 4.31 -2.71 18.19
CA TYR A 94 4.67 -1.45 17.57
C TYR A 94 5.43 -0.51 18.52
N LYS A 95 5.01 -0.41 19.79
CA LYS A 95 5.72 0.41 20.79
C LYS A 95 7.14 -0.09 21.06
N ASN A 96 7.41 -1.37 20.84
CA ASN A 96 8.74 -1.94 21.00
C ASN A 96 9.68 -1.72 19.81
N ASN A 97 9.16 -1.23 18.68
CA ASN A 97 9.96 -0.88 17.51
C ASN A 97 10.99 0.19 17.89
N ALA A 98 12.23 0.05 17.37
CA ALA A 98 13.35 0.92 17.71
C ALA A 98 13.06 2.40 17.40
N TYR A 99 12.34 2.68 16.30
CA TYR A 99 11.96 4.05 15.94
C TYR A 99 11.06 4.66 17.02
N TYR A 100 10.02 3.95 17.45
CA TYR A 100 9.10 4.42 18.50
C TYR A 100 9.77 4.60 19.86
N LYS A 101 10.77 3.78 20.17
CA LYS A 101 11.51 3.88 21.42
C LYS A 101 12.41 5.11 21.46
N ASN A 102 13.10 5.39 20.36
CA ASN A 102 14.24 6.31 20.34
C ASN A 102 13.91 7.65 19.66
N ILE A 103 13.01 7.67 18.66
CA ILE A 103 12.63 8.88 17.93
C ILE A 103 11.43 9.52 18.57
N LYS A 104 11.70 10.45 19.50
CA LYS A 104 10.71 11.23 20.25
C LYS A 104 10.93 12.74 20.08
N PRO A 105 10.72 13.29 18.88
CA PRO A 105 10.89 14.72 18.64
C PRO A 105 9.90 15.54 19.46
N LYS A 106 10.30 16.78 19.76
CA LYS A 106 9.37 17.78 20.30
C LYS A 106 8.38 18.16 19.21
N GLN A 107 7.13 18.37 19.60
CA GLN A 107 6.13 18.90 18.67
C GLN A 107 6.55 20.30 18.23
N THR A 108 6.46 20.56 16.93
CA THR A 108 6.88 21.83 16.34
C THR A 108 5.96 22.23 15.22
N LYS A 109 5.86 23.54 14.98
CA LYS A 109 5.09 24.10 13.88
C LYS A 109 5.94 25.14 13.17
N ASN A 110 6.12 24.98 11.87
CA ASN A 110 6.84 25.91 11.03
C ASN A 110 6.01 26.20 9.77
N SER A 111 5.54 27.44 9.64
CA SER A 111 4.61 27.83 8.57
C SER A 111 3.36 26.92 8.57
N ASN A 112 3.04 26.30 7.43
CA ASN A 112 1.94 25.36 7.26
C ASN A 112 2.26 23.92 7.67
N TRP A 113 3.48 23.62 8.12
CA TRP A 113 3.90 22.29 8.55
C TRP A 113 3.87 22.13 10.07
N GLU A 114 3.24 21.08 10.57
CA GLU A 114 3.11 20.78 12.01
C GLU A 114 3.49 19.33 12.32
N LEU A 115 4.62 19.13 13.02
CA LEU A 115 5.05 17.84 13.56
C LEU A 115 4.39 17.62 14.93
N LYS A 116 3.59 16.57 15.06
CA LYS A 116 2.86 16.26 16.29
C LYS A 116 2.62 14.77 16.47
N TYR A 117 2.04 14.42 17.61
CA TYR A 117 1.51 13.07 17.83
C TYR A 117 0.00 13.07 17.58
N LEU A 118 -0.44 12.19 16.69
CA LEU A 118 -1.84 11.83 16.51
C LEU A 118 -2.10 10.49 17.18
N ASN A 119 -3.37 10.07 17.22
CA ASN A 119 -3.75 8.87 17.95
C ASN A 119 -4.91 8.14 17.28
N TYR A 120 -4.81 6.81 17.24
CA TYR A 120 -5.98 5.94 17.07
C TYR A 120 -6.72 5.83 18.41
N LYS A 121 -8.05 5.94 18.36
CA LYS A 121 -8.90 5.63 19.51
C LYS A 121 -8.95 4.11 19.72
N PRO A 122 -9.22 3.64 20.95
CA PRO A 122 -9.60 2.24 21.16
C PRO A 122 -10.71 1.84 20.18
N TYR A 123 -10.56 0.68 19.54
CA TYR A 123 -11.53 0.11 18.59
C TYR A 123 -11.75 0.92 17.30
N GLU A 124 -10.89 1.90 17.02
CA GLU A 124 -10.80 2.52 15.69
C GLU A 124 -10.14 1.55 14.71
N VAL A 125 -10.77 1.36 13.55
CA VAL A 125 -10.28 0.43 12.52
C VAL A 125 -9.36 1.16 11.56
N PHE A 126 -8.25 0.53 11.22
CA PHE A 126 -7.29 1.05 10.24
C PHE A 126 -6.67 -0.10 9.43
N VAL A 127 -6.11 0.23 8.26
CA VAL A 127 -5.26 -0.69 7.50
C VAL A 127 -3.91 -0.75 8.18
N TYR A 128 -3.45 -1.94 8.58
CA TYR A 128 -2.20 -2.11 9.32
C TYR A 128 -1.08 -2.75 8.50
N LYS A 129 -1.37 -3.25 7.31
CA LYS A 129 -0.42 -3.90 6.40
C LYS A 129 -0.92 -3.77 4.96
N ASP A 130 -0.01 -3.95 4.00
CA ASP A 130 -0.34 -4.05 2.58
C ASP A 130 -1.40 -5.15 2.28
N THR A 131 -2.03 -5.01 1.13
CA THR A 131 -3.02 -5.96 0.60
C THR A 131 -2.37 -7.32 0.34
N ILE A 132 -3.06 -8.39 0.73
CA ILE A 132 -2.63 -9.75 0.42
C ILE A 132 -3.40 -10.23 -0.82
N ASN A 133 -2.66 -10.68 -1.81
CA ASN A 133 -3.19 -11.25 -3.04
C ASN A 133 -3.22 -12.77 -2.97
N PHE A 134 -4.37 -13.37 -3.25
CA PHE A 134 -4.56 -14.82 -3.33
C PHE A 134 -4.79 -15.29 -4.76
N GLU A 135 -4.86 -16.60 -4.93
CA GLU A 135 -5.31 -17.23 -6.17
C GLU A 135 -6.74 -16.79 -6.53
N ASN A 136 -7.11 -17.00 -7.79
CA ASN A 136 -8.42 -16.63 -8.33
C ASN A 136 -8.79 -15.15 -8.19
N ASN A 137 -7.79 -14.26 -8.19
CA ASN A 137 -7.99 -12.81 -8.13
C ASN A 137 -8.73 -12.36 -6.86
N ILE A 138 -8.47 -12.99 -5.72
CA ILE A 138 -9.03 -12.56 -4.43
C ILE A 138 -8.02 -11.65 -3.73
N GLU A 139 -8.50 -10.49 -3.29
CA GLU A 139 -7.70 -9.49 -2.57
C GLU A 139 -8.20 -9.36 -1.13
N GLN A 140 -7.27 -9.30 -0.18
CA GLN A 140 -7.60 -9.10 1.24
C GLN A 140 -6.94 -7.82 1.74
N THR A 141 -7.78 -6.86 2.16
CA THR A 141 -7.33 -5.68 2.91
C THR A 141 -7.02 -6.07 4.36
N CYS A 142 -5.82 -5.74 4.82
CA CYS A 142 -5.36 -6.09 6.16
C CYS A 142 -5.83 -5.05 7.18
N LEU A 143 -6.97 -5.29 7.81
CA LEU A 143 -7.56 -4.41 8.80
C LEU A 143 -7.24 -4.81 10.23
N GLY A 144 -7.08 -3.82 11.09
CA GLY A 144 -6.81 -4.03 12.50
C GLY A 144 -7.35 -2.90 13.38
N TYR A 145 -7.38 -3.16 14.68
CA TYR A 145 -7.70 -2.18 15.70
C TYR A 145 -6.88 -2.44 16.97
N PHE A 146 -6.76 -1.42 17.81
CA PHE A 146 -6.20 -1.57 19.15
C PHE A 146 -7.31 -1.52 20.20
N LYS A 147 -7.19 -2.31 21.28
CA LYS A 147 -8.11 -2.21 22.44
C LYS A 147 -7.86 -0.97 23.31
N GLU A 148 -6.73 -0.30 23.07
CA GLU A 148 -6.25 0.85 23.80
C GLU A 148 -5.88 1.97 22.84
N LYS A 149 -5.73 3.19 23.38
CA LYS A 149 -5.28 4.34 22.59
C LYS A 149 -3.85 4.10 22.11
N PHE A 150 -3.61 4.32 20.82
CA PHE A 150 -2.27 4.20 20.22
C PHE A 150 -1.83 5.54 19.64
N SER A 151 -0.69 6.06 20.09
CA SER A 151 -0.12 7.33 19.63
C SER A 151 0.91 7.09 18.53
N TYR A 152 0.92 7.91 17.49
CA TYR A 152 1.88 7.84 16.40
C TYR A 152 2.36 9.23 15.99
N LEU A 153 3.57 9.29 15.44
CA LEU A 153 4.16 10.53 14.94
C LEU A 153 3.54 10.87 13.58
N ALA A 154 3.18 12.12 13.38
CA ALA A 154 2.65 12.62 12.12
C ALA A 154 3.13 14.04 11.84
N VAL A 155 3.18 14.38 10.57
CA VAL A 155 3.31 15.76 10.10
C VAL A 155 2.05 16.12 9.34
N LEU A 156 1.50 17.28 9.68
CA LEU A 156 0.35 17.86 8.99
C LEU A 156 0.85 19.00 8.11
N GLN A 157 0.32 19.10 6.89
CA GLN A 157 0.42 20.27 6.04
C GLN A 157 -0.98 20.87 5.93
N ASP A 158 -1.13 22.14 6.32
CA ASP A 158 -2.42 22.84 6.26
C ASP A 158 -3.57 22.08 6.98
N ASN A 159 -3.25 21.46 8.13
CA ASN A 159 -4.10 20.59 8.95
C ASN A 159 -4.50 19.23 8.33
N THR A 160 -4.00 18.90 7.14
CA THR A 160 -4.15 17.58 6.53
C THR A 160 -2.93 16.74 6.86
N ILE A 161 -3.12 15.47 7.22
CA ILE A 161 -1.99 14.56 7.43
C ILE A 161 -1.24 14.42 6.12
N TRP A 162 0.05 14.74 6.14
CA TRP A 162 0.94 14.59 4.99
C TRP A 162 1.75 13.29 5.07
N MET A 163 2.28 12.99 6.26
CA MET A 163 3.07 11.78 6.51
C MET A 163 2.89 11.33 7.97
N SER A 164 2.96 10.03 8.19
CA SER A 164 2.86 9.42 9.52
C SER A 164 3.75 8.19 9.61
N VAL A 165 4.09 7.79 10.84
CA VAL A 165 4.65 6.46 11.09
C VAL A 165 3.60 5.72 11.89
N THR A 166 2.77 4.93 11.22
CA THR A 166 1.71 4.13 11.86
C THR A 166 2.09 2.65 11.85
N PRO A 167 1.26 1.74 12.41
CA PRO A 167 1.43 0.30 12.21
C PRO A 167 1.59 -0.11 10.75
N ASN A 168 0.89 0.57 9.83
CA ASN A 168 0.99 0.29 8.40
C ASN A 168 2.42 0.47 7.88
N GLU A 169 3.06 1.60 8.17
CA GLU A 169 4.44 1.86 7.79
C GLU A 169 5.40 0.85 8.43
N ILE A 170 5.15 0.46 9.69
CA ILE A 170 5.96 -0.57 10.35
C ILE A 170 5.84 -1.92 9.64
N GLU A 171 4.64 -2.40 9.32
CA GLU A 171 4.44 -3.71 8.69
C GLU A 171 4.86 -3.74 7.23
N THR A 172 4.54 -2.70 6.46
CA THR A 172 4.81 -2.63 5.02
C THR A 172 6.29 -2.50 4.69
N MET A 173 7.09 -1.97 5.62
CA MET A 173 8.52 -1.78 5.40
C MET A 173 9.37 -2.91 6.02
N LYS A 174 8.80 -3.91 6.72
CA LYS A 174 9.58 -5.00 7.34
C LYS A 174 10.49 -5.71 6.35
N GLU A 175 9.92 -6.21 5.26
CA GLU A 175 10.67 -6.95 4.23
C GLU A 175 11.72 -6.05 3.57
N PRO A 176 11.40 -4.82 3.12
CA PRO A 176 12.42 -3.93 2.60
C PRO A 176 13.55 -3.58 3.59
N ILE A 177 13.22 -3.41 4.88
CA ILE A 177 14.21 -3.17 5.93
C ILE A 177 15.11 -4.39 6.10
N ASP A 178 14.56 -5.60 6.08
CA ASP A 178 15.30 -6.86 6.24
C ASP A 178 16.25 -7.12 5.06
N GLU A 179 15.82 -6.82 3.83
CA GLU A 179 16.60 -6.96 2.60
C GLU A 179 17.73 -5.91 2.47
N ALA A 180 17.49 -4.68 2.96
CA ALA A 180 18.43 -3.58 2.78
C ALA A 180 19.83 -3.88 3.34
N HIS A 181 20.85 -3.63 2.52
CA HIS A 181 22.26 -3.89 2.84
C HIS A 181 23.19 -2.96 2.05
N GLY A 182 24.46 -2.85 2.46
CA GLY A 182 25.49 -2.09 1.76
C GLY A 182 25.24 -0.58 1.75
N ASN A 183 25.41 0.06 0.60
CA ASN A 183 25.03 1.45 0.38
C ASN A 183 23.57 1.49 -0.05
N VAL A 184 22.72 2.05 0.80
CA VAL A 184 21.28 2.10 0.60
C VAL A 184 20.86 3.48 0.11
N ILE A 185 19.94 3.53 -0.84
CA ILE A 185 19.24 4.76 -1.24
C ILE A 185 17.75 4.62 -1.00
N THR A 186 17.11 5.66 -0.51
CA THR A 186 15.64 5.77 -0.46
C THR A 186 15.18 6.99 -1.24
N TYR A 187 14.14 6.80 -2.06
CA TYR A 187 13.50 7.86 -2.81
C TYR A 187 12.20 8.21 -2.10
N GLY A 188 12.21 9.35 -1.41
CA GLY A 188 11.20 9.70 -0.41
C GLY A 188 11.81 9.68 1.00
N LEU A 189 11.60 10.78 1.73
CA LEU A 189 12.08 10.92 3.11
C LEU A 189 11.08 10.39 4.13
N GLY A 190 9.79 10.68 3.92
CA GLY A 190 8.75 10.47 4.93
C GLY A 190 9.14 11.13 6.27
N LEU A 191 8.88 10.44 7.38
CA LEU A 191 9.39 10.84 8.70
C LEU A 191 10.75 10.21 9.03
N GLY A 192 11.41 9.59 8.05
CA GLY A 192 12.68 8.91 8.25
C GLY A 192 12.59 7.55 8.92
N TYR A 193 11.42 6.89 8.89
CA TYR A 193 11.26 5.56 9.49
C TYR A 193 12.16 4.50 8.82
N PHE A 194 12.05 4.31 7.50
CA PHE A 194 12.92 3.39 6.75
C PHE A 194 14.42 3.69 6.95
N PRO A 195 14.93 4.92 6.70
CA PRO A 195 16.35 5.19 6.89
C PRO A 195 16.79 5.03 8.35
N TYR A 196 15.91 5.31 9.32
CA TYR A 196 16.19 5.02 10.73
C TYR A 196 16.35 3.50 10.97
N MET A 197 15.44 2.68 10.49
CA MET A 197 15.52 1.24 10.75
C MET A 197 16.74 0.60 10.06
N VAL A 198 17.06 1.06 8.85
CA VAL A 198 18.13 0.49 8.03
C VAL A 198 19.53 0.93 8.49
N HIS A 199 19.75 2.19 8.91
CA HIS A 199 21.09 2.63 9.34
C HIS A 199 21.60 1.93 10.62
N LEU A 200 20.68 1.39 11.43
CA LEU A 200 20.99 0.62 12.63
C LEU A 200 21.60 -0.76 12.29
N LYS A 201 21.43 -1.26 11.06
CA LYS A 201 21.95 -2.57 10.67
C LYS A 201 23.47 -2.52 10.47
N GLU A 202 24.16 -3.52 10.99
CA GLU A 202 25.63 -3.61 10.87
C GLU A 202 26.09 -3.76 9.41
N ASN A 203 25.30 -4.47 8.58
CA ASN A 203 25.59 -4.69 7.17
C ASN A 203 25.21 -3.50 6.26
N VAL A 204 24.79 -2.37 6.83
CA VAL A 204 24.51 -1.12 6.11
C VAL A 204 25.63 -0.11 6.34
N SER A 205 26.27 0.28 5.25
CA SER A 205 27.42 1.20 5.24
C SER A 205 26.98 2.67 5.24
N SER A 206 25.98 3.01 4.43
CA SER A 206 25.44 4.37 4.33
C SER A 206 23.99 4.35 3.88
N VAL A 207 23.25 5.42 4.19
CA VAL A 207 21.87 5.63 3.73
C VAL A 207 21.77 7.01 3.08
N THR A 208 21.47 7.04 1.79
CA THR A 208 21.20 8.27 1.04
C THR A 208 19.69 8.46 0.88
N ILE A 209 19.18 9.62 1.28
CA ILE A 209 17.77 9.98 1.18
C ILE A 209 17.61 11.03 0.08
N ILE A 210 16.73 10.76 -0.88
CA ILE A 210 16.35 11.71 -1.93
C ILE A 210 14.99 12.31 -1.58
N GLU A 211 14.95 13.64 -1.43
CA GLU A 211 13.72 14.37 -1.12
C GLU A 211 13.69 15.70 -1.89
N LYS A 212 12.53 16.05 -2.45
CA LYS A 212 12.36 17.27 -3.25
C LYS A 212 11.96 18.48 -2.39
N ASP A 213 11.21 18.28 -1.31
CA ASP A 213 10.68 19.37 -0.50
C ASP A 213 11.69 19.83 0.55
N PRO A 214 12.25 21.05 0.42
CA PRO A 214 13.21 21.58 1.40
C PRO A 214 12.60 21.77 2.79
N ASN A 215 11.28 21.93 2.92
CA ASN A 215 10.61 22.05 4.22
C ASN A 215 10.57 20.70 4.95
N ALA A 216 10.28 19.61 4.23
CA ALA A 216 10.31 18.26 4.78
C ALA A 216 11.72 17.89 5.24
N ILE A 217 12.74 18.20 4.41
CA ILE A 217 14.16 18.02 4.76
C ILE A 217 14.49 18.82 6.02
N LYS A 218 14.17 20.11 6.05
CA LYS A 218 14.45 20.95 7.21
C LYS A 218 13.78 20.44 8.49
N LEU A 219 12.52 20.02 8.40
CA LEU A 219 11.79 19.46 9.54
C LEU A 219 12.47 18.20 10.06
N PHE A 220 12.89 17.30 9.17
CA PHE A 220 13.63 16.09 9.53
C PHE A 220 15.01 16.40 10.13
N GLU A 221 15.81 17.24 9.48
CA GLU A 221 17.17 17.59 9.92
C GLU A 221 17.19 18.32 11.27
N ASP A 222 16.21 19.20 11.52
CA ASP A 222 16.13 19.96 12.76
C ASP A 222 15.57 19.14 13.93
N ASN A 223 14.64 18.20 13.68
CA ASN A 223 13.84 17.59 14.74
C ASN A 223 14.00 16.08 14.89
N ILE A 224 14.32 15.35 13.82
CA ILE A 224 14.33 13.88 13.78
C ILE A 224 15.75 13.34 13.64
N LEU A 225 16.51 13.76 12.63
CA LEU A 225 17.90 13.33 12.40
C LEU A 225 18.83 13.51 13.62
N PRO A 226 18.69 14.57 14.46
CA PRO A 226 19.53 14.71 15.65
C PRO A 226 19.33 13.59 16.69
N LEU A 227 18.24 12.83 16.58
CA LEU A 227 17.91 11.69 17.44
C LEU A 227 18.43 10.36 16.89
N PHE A 228 19.02 10.34 15.69
CA PHE A 228 19.59 9.12 15.11
C PHE A 228 20.94 8.81 15.76
N GLU A 229 21.18 7.53 16.01
CA GLU A 229 22.52 7.02 16.30
C GLU A 229 23.32 7.00 14.99
N HIS A 230 24.64 7.19 15.05
CA HIS A 230 25.49 7.14 13.85
C HIS A 230 24.99 7.99 12.67
N LYS A 231 24.43 9.17 12.95
CA LYS A 231 23.80 10.05 11.93
C LYS A 231 24.74 10.45 10.79
N GLU A 232 26.05 10.32 10.95
CA GLU A 232 27.05 10.46 9.89
C GLU A 232 26.86 9.47 8.73
N LYS A 233 26.17 8.34 8.95
CA LYS A 233 25.77 7.40 7.89
C LYS A 233 24.65 7.95 7.00
N ILE A 234 23.91 8.96 7.45
CA ILE A 234 22.76 9.52 6.74
C ILE A 234 23.20 10.70 5.87
N LYS A 235 22.83 10.66 4.61
CA LYS A 235 22.99 11.76 3.67
C LYS A 235 21.66 12.14 3.06
N VAL A 236 21.25 13.39 3.17
CA VAL A 236 20.05 13.91 2.49
C VAL A 236 20.49 14.70 1.25
N ILE A 237 19.83 14.45 0.11
CA ILE A 237 20.05 15.19 -1.14
C ILE A 237 18.73 15.83 -1.56
N ASN A 238 18.71 17.17 -1.60
CA ASN A 238 17.52 17.91 -2.01
C ASN A 238 17.41 17.93 -3.55
N ILE A 239 16.60 17.03 -4.10
CA ILE A 239 16.39 16.88 -5.55
C ILE A 239 15.15 16.04 -5.84
N ASP A 240 14.52 16.26 -6.99
CA ASP A 240 13.46 15.38 -7.48
C ASP A 240 13.98 13.97 -7.75
N ALA A 241 13.23 12.96 -7.28
CA ALA A 241 13.57 11.55 -7.43
C ALA A 241 13.79 11.14 -8.90
N PHE A 242 12.96 11.65 -9.83
CA PHE A 242 13.06 11.32 -11.25
C PHE A 242 14.14 12.12 -11.98
N GLU A 243 14.67 13.18 -11.37
CA GLU A 243 15.90 13.82 -11.83
C GLU A 243 17.12 13.03 -11.34
N TYR A 244 17.15 12.65 -10.06
CA TYR A 244 18.28 11.93 -9.49
C TYR A 244 18.47 10.55 -10.11
N ILE A 245 17.39 9.79 -10.34
CA ILE A 245 17.45 8.42 -10.87
C ILE A 245 18.26 8.31 -12.17
N LYS A 246 18.22 9.36 -13.01
CA LYS A 246 18.94 9.44 -14.30
C LYS A 246 20.45 9.58 -14.15
N LYS A 247 20.90 10.11 -13.01
CA LYS A 247 22.32 10.34 -12.67
C LYS A 247 22.75 9.51 -11.46
N THR A 248 21.99 8.47 -11.12
CA THR A 248 22.20 7.65 -9.94
C THR A 248 23.63 7.09 -9.90
N ALA A 249 24.20 7.13 -8.70
CA ALA A 249 25.45 6.49 -8.35
C ALA A 249 25.23 4.98 -8.12
N GLU A 250 26.28 4.25 -7.77
CA GLU A 250 26.15 2.84 -7.42
C GLU A 250 25.57 2.68 -6.01
N PHE A 251 24.55 1.83 -5.90
CA PHE A 251 23.93 1.45 -4.62
C PHE A 251 23.67 -0.05 -4.61
N ASP A 252 23.69 -0.64 -3.41
CA ASP A 252 23.38 -2.05 -3.24
C ASP A 252 21.87 -2.28 -3.15
N TYR A 253 21.13 -1.33 -2.56
CA TYR A 253 19.69 -1.45 -2.37
C TYR A 253 18.99 -0.10 -2.52
N ALA A 254 17.85 -0.09 -3.21
CA ALA A 254 16.97 1.07 -3.31
C ALA A 254 15.57 0.78 -2.77
N PHE A 255 15.06 1.68 -1.93
CA PHE A 255 13.66 1.68 -1.51
C PHE A 255 12.93 2.88 -2.12
N ILE A 256 11.75 2.64 -2.71
CA ILE A 256 10.95 3.67 -3.38
C ILE A 256 9.67 3.93 -2.58
N ASP A 257 9.51 5.17 -2.09
CA ASP A 257 8.39 5.63 -1.28
C ASP A 257 8.00 7.08 -1.67
N LEU A 258 7.36 7.23 -2.83
CA LEU A 258 7.17 8.54 -3.49
C LEU A 258 5.72 9.05 -3.56
N TRP A 259 4.76 8.26 -3.11
CA TRP A 259 3.32 8.50 -3.27
C TRP A 259 2.63 8.67 -1.93
N HIS A 260 1.47 9.32 -1.93
CA HIS A 260 0.67 9.52 -0.72
C HIS A 260 -0.35 8.42 -0.54
N THR A 261 -0.94 7.94 -1.64
CA THR A 261 -1.96 6.91 -1.66
C THR A 261 -1.73 5.95 -2.82
N VAL A 262 -2.59 4.93 -2.91
CA VAL A 262 -2.61 4.05 -4.08
C VAL A 262 -3.00 4.79 -5.37
N ASP A 263 -3.76 5.89 -5.27
CA ASP A 263 -4.30 6.63 -6.41
C ASP A 263 -3.22 7.40 -7.19
N ASP A 264 -2.28 8.05 -6.49
CA ASP A 264 -1.11 8.68 -7.13
C ASP A 264 0.05 7.69 -7.33
N GLY A 265 0.02 6.58 -6.58
CA GLY A 265 1.04 5.54 -6.57
C GLY A 265 1.27 4.85 -7.91
N LEU A 266 0.23 4.38 -8.60
CA LEU A 266 0.41 3.55 -9.81
C LEU A 266 1.22 4.27 -10.90
N LYS A 267 0.92 5.54 -11.13
CA LYS A 267 1.64 6.36 -12.12
C LYS A 267 3.11 6.54 -11.77
N LEU A 268 3.39 6.83 -10.50
CA LEU A 268 4.75 7.05 -10.01
C LEU A 268 5.54 5.74 -9.99
N TYR A 269 4.89 4.63 -9.64
CA TYR A 269 5.42 3.28 -9.67
C TYR A 269 5.87 2.88 -11.08
N VAL A 270 4.99 3.01 -12.09
CA VAL A 270 5.37 2.70 -13.48
C VAL A 270 6.52 3.60 -13.95
N LYS A 271 6.47 4.90 -13.63
CA LYS A 271 7.52 5.84 -13.99
C LYS A 271 8.86 5.45 -13.36
N MET A 272 8.88 4.97 -12.11
CA MET A 272 10.10 4.54 -11.43
C MET A 272 10.60 3.18 -11.94
N LYS A 273 9.71 2.20 -12.15
CA LYS A 273 10.07 0.91 -12.76
C LYS A 273 10.75 1.09 -14.13
N ASN A 274 10.28 2.04 -14.93
CA ASN A 274 10.89 2.37 -16.22
C ASN A 274 12.20 3.17 -16.11
N ALA A 275 12.47 3.75 -14.94
CA ALA A 275 13.67 4.53 -14.66
C ALA A 275 14.73 3.76 -13.85
N GLU A 276 14.46 2.52 -13.44
CA GLU A 276 15.42 1.68 -12.72
C GLU A 276 16.78 1.66 -13.44
N SER A 277 17.83 1.79 -12.64
CA SER A 277 19.20 1.85 -13.12
C SER A 277 19.91 0.55 -12.78
N ASN A 278 20.69 0.04 -13.73
CA ASN A 278 21.59 -1.10 -13.50
C ASN A 278 22.72 -0.83 -12.50
N LYS A 279 22.87 0.42 -12.05
CA LYS A 279 23.81 0.81 -10.98
C LYS A 279 23.28 0.51 -9.58
N VAL A 280 21.99 0.20 -9.46
CA VAL A 280 21.38 -0.28 -8.23
C VAL A 280 21.12 -1.77 -8.39
N LYS A 281 21.56 -2.59 -7.43
CA LYS A 281 21.44 -4.05 -7.55
C LYS A 281 20.02 -4.54 -7.27
N GLU A 282 19.37 -3.98 -6.25
CA GLU A 282 18.06 -4.43 -5.77
C GLU A 282 17.13 -3.25 -5.53
N TYR A 283 15.83 -3.45 -5.81
CA TYR A 283 14.78 -2.46 -5.66
C TYR A 283 13.58 -3.05 -4.95
N SER A 284 13.09 -2.33 -3.93
CA SER A 284 11.79 -2.58 -3.32
C SER A 284 10.95 -1.31 -3.29
N TYR A 285 9.64 -1.49 -3.29
CA TYR A 285 8.66 -0.43 -3.46
C TYR A 285 7.67 -0.49 -2.31
N TRP A 286 7.36 0.66 -1.72
CA TRP A 286 6.34 0.73 -0.68
C TRP A 286 4.98 0.26 -1.22
N ILE A 287 4.23 -0.52 -0.44
CA ILE A 287 2.89 -1.03 -0.82
C ILE A 287 2.79 -1.66 -2.23
N GLU A 288 3.85 -2.32 -2.71
CA GLU A 288 3.91 -2.83 -4.09
C GLU A 288 2.76 -3.80 -4.40
N ASP A 289 2.32 -4.58 -3.42
CA ASP A 289 1.27 -5.57 -3.67
C ASP A 289 -0.09 -4.90 -3.90
N SER A 290 -0.39 -3.78 -3.23
CA SER A 290 -1.57 -2.95 -3.55
C SER A 290 -1.48 -2.35 -4.96
N LEU A 291 -0.31 -1.86 -5.37
CA LEU A 291 -0.12 -1.29 -6.72
C LEU A 291 -0.24 -2.37 -7.81
N VAL A 292 0.27 -3.57 -7.54
CA VAL A 292 0.12 -4.74 -8.40
C VAL A 292 -1.32 -5.23 -8.44
N SER A 293 -2.09 -5.10 -7.36
CA SER A 293 -3.54 -5.36 -7.38
C SER A 293 -4.26 -4.48 -8.39
N ILE A 294 -3.96 -3.18 -8.44
CA ILE A 294 -4.54 -2.28 -9.45
C ILE A 294 -4.16 -2.72 -10.87
N CYS A 295 -2.88 -3.09 -11.07
CA CYS A 295 -2.43 -3.64 -12.36
C CYS A 295 -3.20 -4.92 -12.74
N ARG A 296 -3.46 -5.80 -11.77
CA ARG A 296 -4.23 -7.02 -12.01
C ARG A 296 -5.67 -6.71 -12.38
N ARG A 297 -6.31 -5.78 -11.67
CA ARG A 297 -7.67 -5.31 -11.99
C ARG A 297 -7.75 -4.76 -13.41
N CYS A 298 -6.77 -3.94 -13.81
CA CYS A 298 -6.66 -3.43 -15.18
C CYS A 298 -6.51 -4.57 -16.21
N MET A 299 -5.69 -5.59 -15.93
CA MET A 299 -5.51 -6.74 -16.83
C MET A 299 -6.80 -7.56 -16.98
N VAL A 300 -7.50 -7.82 -15.87
CA VAL A 300 -8.79 -8.54 -15.90
C VAL A 300 -9.85 -7.73 -16.66
N SER A 301 -9.92 -6.41 -16.48
CA SER A 301 -10.81 -5.54 -17.28
C SER A 301 -10.46 -5.61 -18.76
N ALA A 302 -9.17 -5.56 -19.12
CA ALA A 302 -8.72 -5.69 -20.51
C ALA A 302 -9.13 -7.04 -21.14
N ILE A 303 -9.02 -8.14 -20.39
CA ILE A 303 -9.47 -9.48 -20.82
C ILE A 303 -10.99 -9.51 -21.00
N TYR A 304 -11.75 -8.96 -20.04
CA TYR A 304 -13.21 -8.91 -20.09
C TYR A 304 -13.71 -8.11 -21.30
N GLU A 305 -13.13 -6.93 -21.54
CA GLU A 305 -13.46 -6.08 -22.68
C GLU A 305 -13.17 -6.77 -24.02
N GLU A 306 -12.02 -7.44 -24.13
CA GLU A 306 -11.65 -8.18 -25.34
C GLU A 306 -12.59 -9.37 -25.60
N LEU A 307 -12.99 -10.11 -24.56
CA LEU A 307 -13.94 -11.22 -24.66
C LEU A 307 -15.35 -10.76 -25.06
N ASN A 308 -15.77 -9.59 -24.61
CA ASN A 308 -17.10 -9.05 -24.89
C ASN A 308 -17.11 -8.10 -26.10
N SER A 309 -15.99 -7.98 -26.83
CA SER A 309 -15.84 -7.07 -27.98
C SER A 309 -16.22 -5.62 -27.66
N ILE A 310 -15.92 -5.18 -26.44
CA ILE A 310 -16.15 -3.80 -25.99
C ILE A 310 -15.09 -2.91 -26.63
N GLU A 311 -15.50 -1.86 -27.34
CA GLU A 311 -14.55 -0.93 -27.98
C GLU A 311 -13.64 -0.24 -26.96
N SER A 312 -12.40 0.02 -27.37
CA SER A 312 -11.45 0.75 -26.54
C SER A 312 -11.93 2.17 -26.30
N ILE A 313 -11.99 2.58 -25.04
CA ILE A 313 -12.29 3.97 -24.69
C ILE A 313 -11.06 4.87 -24.87
N LYS A 314 -11.32 6.14 -25.16
CA LYS A 314 -10.28 7.17 -25.07
C LYS A 314 -9.87 7.29 -23.60
N PRO A 315 -8.56 7.18 -23.26
CA PRO A 315 -8.16 7.13 -21.86
C PRO A 315 -8.37 8.48 -21.18
N GLU A 316 -9.10 8.46 -20.06
CA GLU A 316 -9.33 9.61 -19.18
C GLU A 316 -8.46 9.52 -17.92
N THR A 317 -8.23 8.30 -17.43
CA THR A 317 -7.43 8.00 -16.25
C THR A 317 -6.06 7.40 -16.62
N PHE A 318 -5.18 7.18 -15.62
CA PHE A 318 -3.92 6.49 -15.87
C PHE A 318 -4.15 4.98 -16.05
N GLU A 319 -5.11 4.44 -15.31
CA GLU A 319 -5.62 3.07 -15.36
C GLU A 319 -6.12 2.75 -16.77
N ASP A 320 -6.86 3.65 -17.43
CA ASP A 320 -7.30 3.46 -18.82
C ASP A 320 -6.12 3.29 -19.79
N LYS A 321 -4.99 3.97 -19.52
CA LYS A 321 -3.78 3.80 -20.34
C LYS A 321 -3.14 2.43 -20.09
N VAL A 322 -3.16 1.96 -18.84
CA VAL A 322 -2.69 0.62 -18.46
C VAL A 322 -3.58 -0.45 -19.12
N ILE A 323 -4.91 -0.33 -19.02
CA ILE A 323 -5.88 -1.21 -19.68
C ILE A 323 -5.62 -1.26 -21.18
N ASN A 324 -5.53 -0.11 -21.85
CA ASN A 324 -5.26 -0.04 -23.29
C ASN A 324 -3.92 -0.69 -23.67
N THR A 325 -2.90 -0.57 -22.84
CA THR A 325 -1.59 -1.23 -23.05
C THR A 325 -1.71 -2.73 -22.93
N TYR A 326 -2.42 -3.24 -21.93
CA TYR A 326 -2.68 -4.67 -21.77
C TYR A 326 -3.56 -5.23 -22.90
N ARG A 327 -4.60 -4.50 -23.34
CA ARG A 327 -5.42 -4.90 -24.49
C ARG A 327 -4.59 -5.07 -25.76
N LYS A 328 -3.70 -4.11 -26.04
CA LYS A 328 -2.77 -4.24 -27.17
C LYS A 328 -1.94 -5.52 -27.07
N TYR A 329 -1.35 -5.78 -25.91
CA TYR A 329 -0.58 -7.01 -25.69
C TYR A 329 -1.44 -8.27 -25.85
N ILE A 330 -2.66 -8.30 -25.31
CA ILE A 330 -3.61 -9.40 -25.45
C ILE A 330 -3.94 -9.64 -26.93
N SER A 331 -4.19 -8.59 -27.71
CA SER A 331 -4.49 -8.69 -29.14
C SER A 331 -3.36 -9.27 -29.98
N GLU A 332 -2.12 -9.06 -29.54
CA GLU A 332 -0.91 -9.60 -30.16
C GLU A 332 -0.53 -10.99 -29.60
N SER A 333 -1.21 -11.42 -28.53
CA SER A 333 -1.00 -12.70 -27.86
C SER A 333 -2.02 -13.75 -28.33
N ASN A 334 -1.60 -15.00 -28.36
CA ASN A 334 -2.53 -16.13 -28.53
C ASN A 334 -2.87 -16.71 -27.15
N LEU A 335 -4.06 -16.40 -26.63
CA LEU A 335 -4.57 -16.93 -25.37
C LEU A 335 -5.65 -17.98 -25.66
N ASP A 336 -5.31 -19.26 -25.53
CA ASP A 336 -6.15 -20.39 -25.96
C ASP A 336 -6.66 -21.29 -24.82
N ASN A 337 -6.24 -21.03 -23.58
CA ASN A 337 -6.68 -21.78 -22.41
C ASN A 337 -6.61 -20.96 -21.11
N TYR A 338 -7.26 -21.44 -20.04
CA TYR A 338 -7.32 -20.76 -18.74
C TYR A 338 -5.93 -20.47 -18.14
N GLU A 339 -5.00 -21.41 -18.23
CA GLU A 339 -3.65 -21.25 -17.68
C GLU A 339 -2.87 -20.12 -18.36
N SER A 340 -3.06 -19.95 -19.67
CA SER A 340 -2.45 -18.84 -20.42
C SER A 340 -2.93 -17.48 -19.91
N VAL A 341 -4.20 -17.38 -19.51
CA VAL A 341 -4.79 -16.17 -18.94
C VAL A 341 -4.29 -15.93 -17.51
N ILE A 342 -4.35 -16.94 -16.64
CA ILE A 342 -3.88 -16.83 -15.26
C ILE A 342 -2.39 -16.50 -15.17
N LYS A 343 -1.58 -16.99 -16.12
CA LYS A 343 -0.17 -16.60 -16.21
C LYS A 343 -0.01 -15.09 -16.34
N LEU A 344 -0.86 -14.39 -17.11
CA LEU A 344 -0.80 -12.94 -17.24
C LEU A 344 -1.11 -12.19 -15.94
N LEU A 345 -1.92 -12.79 -15.05
CA LEU A 345 -2.30 -12.18 -13.77
C LEU A 345 -1.23 -12.31 -12.67
N LYS A 346 -0.12 -13.00 -12.95
CA LYS A 346 1.02 -13.09 -12.02
C LYS A 346 1.76 -11.76 -11.93
N LYS A 347 2.19 -11.39 -10.72
CA LYS A 347 2.90 -10.13 -10.39
C LYS A 347 4.02 -9.81 -11.38
N GLU A 348 4.91 -10.78 -11.63
CA GLU A 348 6.03 -10.65 -12.57
C GLU A 348 5.61 -10.27 -14.00
N ASN A 349 4.51 -10.84 -14.50
CA ASN A 349 4.04 -10.59 -15.86
C ASN A 349 3.33 -9.23 -15.94
N LEU A 350 2.50 -8.89 -14.95
CA LEU A 350 1.89 -7.57 -14.84
C LEU A 350 2.95 -6.47 -14.85
N ILE A 351 3.96 -6.56 -13.98
CA ILE A 351 5.04 -5.57 -13.87
C ILE A 351 5.84 -5.49 -15.17
N ASN A 352 6.20 -6.63 -15.77
CA ASN A 352 6.97 -6.62 -17.03
C ASN A 352 6.21 -5.95 -18.17
N LEU A 353 4.89 -6.10 -18.21
CA LEU A 353 4.06 -5.49 -19.25
C LEU A 353 3.91 -3.96 -19.10
N LEU A 354 4.08 -3.42 -17.89
CA LEU A 354 4.09 -1.96 -17.65
C LEU A 354 5.24 -1.26 -18.39
N LYS A 355 6.31 -1.98 -18.76
CA LYS A 355 7.43 -1.44 -19.56
C LYS A 355 7.01 -1.02 -20.97
N PHE A 356 5.88 -1.52 -21.46
CA PHE A 356 5.32 -1.14 -22.76
C PHE A 356 4.38 0.07 -22.68
N LEU A 357 4.06 0.55 -21.47
CA LEU A 357 3.29 1.77 -21.27
C LEU A 357 4.15 2.97 -21.69
N LYS A 358 3.76 3.64 -22.78
CA LYS A 358 4.44 4.82 -23.34
C LYS A 358 3.90 6.13 -22.81
#